data_AF-A0A969YQL9-F1
#
_entry.id   AF-A0A969YQL9-F1
#
_cell.length_a   1.000
_cell.length_b   1.000
_cell.length_c   1.000
_cell.angle_alpha   90.00
_cell.angle_beta   90.00
_cell.angle_gamma   90.00
#
_symmetry.space_group_name_H-M   'P 1'
#
loop_
_entity.id
_entity.type
_entity.pdbx_description
1 polymer ?
#
loop_
_entity_poly.entity_id
_entity_poly.type
_entity_poly.pdbx_seq_one_letter_code
_entity_poly.pdbx_strand_id
1 'polypeptide(L)'
;MDEHRSFPGTRHGNPLQPLIELLQGGDPDAISHKYGVSREELERRLHEFQMTRSRAALAENLQFQKSGRNDPCPCGSGKKYKKCCLPAHEEARKTLPPDRLQAMEERARLQENLQKDIEKGFDLLFSQEIDKARKLALRVLETHPEDDRLHDIFVSTAMASGDYDRAFLTARHRWQVAQEEKAHFQEHGSHKRQGNERQLVYFYSPSTWLEKFWMAERARHYREAFSSKGDPRLEQMIDELKAANDTKRFPEKEEEGYNARRTALAPVLERLEAEGPSAIPYLLPLTYNFSWASLFVPDLLLAYGTDDCIRLLAELSMFRFPYFAQKCLMNLEALGDRAIPFIEEALLTNPVFDELKVGLIMVLGRSSSRRSFEILARLTEHENKYVVNWVAEALGRQGNPDALPYLEKARERVGELSKIQGAIKDLMKSL
;
A
#
# COMPACT_ATOMS: atom_id res chain seq x y z
N MET A 1 -8.07 71.62 -10.52
CA MET A 1 -8.34 71.92 -11.95
C MET A 1 -7.24 71.24 -12.73
N ASP A 2 -7.14 69.92 -12.69
CA ASP A 2 -8.02 68.92 -13.33
C ASP A 2 -8.27 69.22 -14.80
N GLU A 3 -7.54 68.52 -15.66
CA GLU A 3 -8.08 67.97 -16.90
C GLU A 3 -7.36 66.65 -17.23
N HIS A 4 -8.16 65.58 -17.17
CA HIS A 4 -7.82 64.19 -17.46
C HIS A 4 -7.39 63.98 -18.92
N ARG A 5 -6.30 63.25 -19.13
CA ARG A 5 -6.14 62.38 -20.31
C ARG A 5 -5.72 60.98 -19.89
N SER A 6 -6.71 60.11 -19.83
CA SER A 6 -6.59 58.67 -19.59
C SER A 6 -5.99 57.97 -20.80
N PHE A 7 -4.91 57.22 -20.61
CA PHE A 7 -4.43 56.21 -21.57
C PHE A 7 -5.13 54.87 -21.27
N PRO A 8 -5.76 54.19 -22.26
CA PRO A 8 -6.44 52.93 -22.02
C PRO A 8 -5.43 51.77 -21.86
N GLY A 9 -5.31 51.34 -20.59
CA GLY A 9 -5.00 50.00 -20.07
C GLY A 9 -4.29 48.97 -20.95
N THR A 10 -2.98 48.81 -20.74
CA THR A 10 -2.26 47.56 -21.02
C THR A 10 -2.58 46.52 -19.94
N ARG A 11 -3.48 45.57 -20.21
CA ARG A 11 -3.65 44.36 -19.38
C ARG A 11 -2.53 43.38 -19.69
N HIS A 12 -1.43 43.40 -18.93
CA HIS A 12 -0.45 42.30 -18.92
C HIS A 12 -1.04 41.10 -18.16
N GLY A 13 -1.89 40.34 -18.84
CA GLY A 13 -2.24 38.98 -18.40
C GLY A 13 -1.11 38.01 -18.75
N ASN A 14 -1.02 36.89 -18.02
CA ASN A 14 -0.14 35.79 -18.38
C ASN A 14 -0.34 35.44 -19.88
N PRO A 15 0.70 35.50 -20.73
CA PRO A 15 0.58 35.30 -22.17
C PRO A 15 0.08 33.88 -22.54
N LEU A 16 0.13 32.93 -21.60
CA LEU A 16 -0.38 31.57 -21.75
C LEU A 16 -1.83 31.41 -21.25
N GLN A 17 -2.42 32.41 -20.60
CA GLN A 17 -3.77 32.33 -20.06
C GLN A 17 -4.85 31.96 -21.09
N PRO A 18 -4.84 32.51 -22.33
CA PRO A 18 -5.83 32.12 -23.35
C PRO A 18 -5.72 30.63 -23.72
N LEU A 19 -4.50 30.09 -23.71
CA LEU A 19 -4.23 28.69 -24.01
C LEU A 19 -4.66 27.76 -22.87
N ILE A 20 -4.50 28.17 -21.61
CA ILE A 20 -4.92 27.41 -20.43
C ILE A 20 -6.46 27.25 -20.42
N GLU A 21 -7.19 28.36 -20.64
CA GLU A 21 -8.66 28.33 -20.67
C GLU A 21 -9.20 27.47 -21.83
N LEU A 22 -8.51 27.49 -22.97
CA LEU A 22 -8.85 26.64 -24.11
C LEU A 22 -8.61 25.15 -23.80
N LEU A 23 -7.51 24.80 -23.15
CA LEU A 23 -7.19 23.42 -22.73
C LEU A 23 -8.16 22.87 -21.68
N GLN A 24 -8.82 23.75 -20.93
CA GLN A 24 -9.86 23.41 -19.95
C GLN A 24 -11.26 23.24 -20.60
N GLY A 25 -11.36 23.31 -21.92
CA GLY A 25 -12.60 23.13 -22.67
C GLY A 25 -13.41 24.41 -22.89
N GLY A 26 -12.80 25.59 -22.72
CA GLY A 26 -13.44 26.87 -23.01
C GLY A 26 -13.70 27.10 -24.51
N ASP A 27 -14.71 27.92 -24.81
CA ASP A 27 -15.09 28.25 -26.19
C ASP A 27 -14.03 29.13 -26.89
N PRO A 28 -13.48 28.71 -28.05
CA PRO A 28 -12.42 29.43 -28.75
C PRO A 28 -12.80 30.86 -29.16
N ASP A 29 -14.04 31.09 -29.57
CA ASP A 29 -14.50 32.40 -30.05
C ASP A 29 -14.66 33.38 -28.87
N ALA A 30 -15.20 32.90 -27.74
CA ALA A 30 -15.26 33.68 -26.49
C ALA A 30 -13.86 34.03 -25.94
N ILE A 31 -12.91 33.09 -25.99
CA ILE A 31 -11.52 33.32 -25.54
C ILE A 31 -10.82 34.31 -26.48
N SER A 32 -11.00 34.17 -27.79
CA SER A 32 -10.47 35.09 -28.79
C SER A 32 -10.89 36.54 -28.53
N HIS A 33 -12.18 36.76 -28.27
CA HIS A 33 -12.72 38.08 -27.95
C HIS A 33 -12.25 38.61 -26.59
N LYS A 34 -12.17 37.74 -25.57
CA LYS A 34 -11.76 38.11 -24.20
C LYS A 34 -10.31 38.58 -24.12
N TYR A 35 -9.42 38.00 -24.93
CA TYR A 35 -7.99 38.28 -24.89
C TYR A 35 -7.46 39.07 -26.09
N GLY A 36 -8.31 39.41 -27.06
CA GLY A 36 -7.90 40.16 -28.26
C GLY A 36 -6.93 39.39 -29.15
N VAL A 37 -7.01 38.05 -29.15
CA VAL A 37 -6.15 37.15 -29.94
C VAL A 37 -7.01 36.55 -31.04
N SER A 38 -6.58 36.57 -32.31
CA SER A 38 -7.38 35.95 -33.38
C SER A 38 -7.52 34.44 -33.17
N ARG A 39 -8.60 33.86 -33.71
CA ARG A 39 -8.82 32.42 -33.64
C ARG A 39 -7.67 31.64 -34.29
N GLU A 40 -7.13 32.10 -35.42
CA GLU A 40 -6.00 31.41 -36.07
C GLU A 40 -4.74 31.45 -35.19
N GLU A 41 -4.48 32.56 -34.50
CA GLU A 41 -3.35 32.68 -33.58
C GLU A 41 -3.52 31.81 -32.33
N LEU A 42 -4.74 31.67 -31.82
CA LEU A 42 -5.06 30.79 -30.69
C LEU A 42 -4.89 29.30 -31.07
N GLU A 43 -5.36 28.91 -32.26
CA GLU A 43 -5.17 27.57 -32.83
C GLU A 43 -3.69 27.27 -33.10
N ARG A 44 -2.93 28.24 -33.63
CA ARG A 44 -1.47 28.11 -33.82
C ARG A 44 -0.74 27.89 -32.50
N ARG A 45 -1.05 28.66 -31.46
CA ARG A 45 -0.46 28.49 -30.12
C ARG A 45 -0.80 27.14 -29.50
N LEU A 46 -2.04 26.68 -29.66
CA LEU A 46 -2.46 25.35 -29.23
C LEU A 46 -1.67 24.26 -29.96
N HIS A 47 -1.51 24.39 -31.27
CA HIS A 47 -0.73 23.46 -32.08
C HIS A 47 0.74 23.43 -31.64
N GLU A 48 1.37 24.59 -31.45
CA GLU A 48 2.77 24.69 -30.98
C GLU A 48 2.95 24.12 -29.58
N PHE A 49 2.01 24.37 -28.67
CA PHE A 49 2.01 23.78 -27.33
C PHE A 49 1.85 22.27 -27.37
N GLN A 50 0.89 21.76 -28.16
CA GLN A 50 0.69 20.32 -28.37
C GLN A 50 1.91 19.67 -29.01
N MET A 51 2.56 20.32 -29.96
CA MET A 51 3.79 19.83 -30.62
C MET A 51 4.99 19.84 -29.66
N THR A 52 5.13 20.88 -28.83
CA THR A 52 6.19 20.97 -27.82
C THR A 52 5.98 19.93 -26.71
N ARG A 53 4.74 19.77 -26.24
CA ARG A 53 4.36 18.74 -25.25
C ARG A 53 4.51 17.34 -25.83
N SER A 54 4.18 17.15 -27.10
CA SER A 54 4.40 15.89 -27.81
C SER A 54 5.88 15.59 -27.92
N ARG A 55 6.74 16.55 -28.27
CA ARG A 55 8.20 16.39 -28.31
C ARG A 55 8.81 16.10 -26.94
N ALA A 56 8.38 16.79 -25.89
CA ALA A 56 8.82 16.54 -24.52
C ALA A 56 8.37 15.16 -24.02
N ALA A 57 7.11 14.78 -24.28
CA ALA A 57 6.59 13.45 -23.99
C ALA A 57 7.25 12.36 -24.85
N LEU A 58 7.70 12.67 -26.06
CA LEU A 58 8.46 11.77 -26.94
C LEU A 58 9.88 11.55 -26.39
N ALA A 59 10.51 12.60 -25.87
CA ALA A 59 11.83 12.55 -25.22
C ALA A 59 11.79 11.78 -23.88
N GLU A 60 10.71 11.90 -23.10
CA GLU A 60 10.46 11.03 -21.94
C GLU A 60 10.10 9.59 -22.35
N ASN A 61 9.33 9.38 -23.44
CA ASN A 61 9.02 8.03 -23.95
C ASN A 61 10.24 7.30 -24.55
N LEU A 62 11.27 8.03 -24.98
CA LEU A 62 12.55 7.46 -25.37
C LEU A 62 13.28 6.75 -24.22
N GLN A 63 12.99 7.12 -22.96
CA GLN A 63 13.62 6.53 -21.77
C GLN A 63 13.04 5.16 -21.39
N PHE A 64 11.82 4.80 -21.83
CA PHE A 64 11.08 3.75 -21.14
C PHE A 64 10.74 2.46 -21.89
N GLN A 65 10.90 2.31 -23.22
CA GLN A 65 10.64 0.98 -23.80
C GLN A 65 11.48 0.59 -25.02
N LYS A 66 12.07 -0.61 -24.92
CA LYS A 66 12.39 -1.49 -26.05
C LYS A 66 11.10 -2.12 -26.59
N SER A 67 10.10 -1.34 -27.01
CA SER A 67 8.91 -1.89 -27.66
C SER A 67 9.35 -2.56 -28.97
N GLY A 68 8.98 -3.82 -29.20
CA GLY A 68 9.26 -4.52 -30.44
C GLY A 68 8.65 -3.77 -31.62
N ARG A 69 9.33 -3.72 -32.78
CA ARG A 69 8.86 -2.96 -33.96
C ARG A 69 7.40 -3.29 -34.36
N ASN A 70 6.92 -4.49 -34.04
CA ASN A 70 5.57 -4.94 -34.38
C ASN A 70 4.55 -4.83 -33.23
N ASP A 71 4.98 -4.45 -32.03
CA ASP A 71 4.11 -4.39 -30.85
C ASP A 71 3.14 -3.21 -30.95
N PRO A 72 1.99 -3.26 -30.25
CA PRO A 72 1.11 -2.11 -30.10
C PRO A 72 1.88 -0.90 -29.56
N CYS A 73 1.67 0.26 -30.18
CA CYS A 73 2.40 1.46 -29.85
C CYS A 73 1.98 1.99 -28.45
N PRO A 74 2.93 2.28 -27.54
CA PRO A 74 2.62 2.67 -26.15
C PRO A 74 1.92 4.04 -26.02
N CYS A 75 1.84 4.81 -27.11
CA CYS A 75 1.06 6.07 -27.15
C CYS A 75 -0.46 5.86 -27.17
N GLY A 76 -0.95 4.62 -27.13
CA GLY A 76 -2.37 4.30 -27.11
C GLY A 76 -3.06 4.39 -28.48
N SER A 77 -2.32 4.54 -29.58
CA SER A 77 -2.90 4.69 -30.92
C SER A 77 -3.48 3.40 -31.53
N GLY A 78 -3.24 2.24 -30.91
CA GLY A 78 -3.62 0.93 -31.45
C GLY A 78 -2.83 0.47 -32.68
N LYS A 79 -1.92 1.30 -33.21
CA LYS A 79 -1.05 0.96 -34.37
C LYS A 79 0.19 0.18 -33.94
N LYS A 80 0.80 -0.59 -34.85
CA LYS A 80 2.13 -1.18 -34.63
C LYS A 80 3.18 -0.07 -34.45
N TYR A 81 4.10 -0.24 -33.49
CA TYR A 81 5.10 0.77 -33.12
C TYR A 81 5.90 1.30 -34.32
N LYS A 82 6.34 0.42 -35.24
CA LYS A 82 7.05 0.82 -36.47
C LYS A 82 6.28 1.74 -37.42
N LYS A 83 4.95 1.73 -37.35
CA LYS A 83 4.06 2.56 -38.18
C LYS A 83 3.49 3.76 -37.42
N CYS A 84 3.95 3.99 -36.19
CA CYS A 84 3.44 5.05 -35.33
C CYS A 84 4.62 5.88 -34.77
N CYS A 85 5.01 5.65 -33.52
CA CYS A 85 6.02 6.50 -32.86
C CYS A 85 7.47 6.17 -33.26
N LEU A 86 7.77 4.98 -33.81
CA LEU A 86 9.16 4.60 -34.09
C LEU A 86 9.91 5.57 -35.03
N PRO A 87 9.37 6.04 -36.17
CA PRO A 87 10.09 6.98 -37.04
C PRO A 87 10.40 8.31 -36.33
N ALA A 88 9.46 8.80 -35.52
CA ALA A 88 9.65 10.01 -34.72
C ALA A 88 10.69 9.81 -33.61
N HIS A 89 10.73 8.63 -32.98
CA HIS A 89 11.75 8.26 -31.99
C HIS A 89 13.14 8.13 -32.62
N GLU A 90 13.25 7.51 -33.80
CA GLU A 90 14.51 7.39 -34.55
C GLU A 90 15.04 8.77 -34.96
N GLU A 91 14.16 9.69 -35.38
CA GLU A 91 14.57 11.05 -35.73
C GLU A 91 14.94 11.89 -34.50
N ALA A 92 14.22 11.74 -33.39
CA ALA A 92 14.58 12.35 -32.12
C ALA A 92 15.94 11.86 -31.58
N ARG A 93 16.28 10.57 -31.78
CA ARG A 93 17.61 10.03 -31.43
C ARG A 93 18.75 10.67 -32.23
N LYS A 94 18.53 10.96 -33.52
CA LYS A 94 19.54 11.62 -34.36
C LYS A 94 19.77 13.08 -33.99
N THR A 95 18.76 13.75 -33.44
CA THR A 95 18.84 15.18 -33.07
C THR A 95 19.34 15.41 -31.64
N LEU A 96 19.45 14.35 -30.82
CA LEU A 96 20.03 14.43 -29.48
C LEU A 96 21.57 14.51 -29.52
N PRO A 97 22.19 15.36 -28.68
CA PRO A 97 23.65 15.37 -28.52
C PRO A 97 24.16 13.97 -28.12
N PRO A 98 25.28 13.49 -28.70
CA PRO A 98 25.83 12.16 -28.40
C PRO A 98 26.01 11.89 -26.91
N ASP A 99 26.52 12.87 -26.14
CA ASP A 99 26.73 12.75 -24.70
C ASP A 99 25.42 12.51 -23.93
N ARG A 100 24.31 13.15 -24.36
CA ARG A 100 23.00 12.93 -23.75
C ARG A 100 22.44 11.55 -24.09
N LEU A 101 22.65 11.08 -25.32
CA LEU A 101 22.22 9.74 -25.71
C LEU A 101 22.98 8.67 -24.92
N GLN A 102 24.30 8.82 -24.78
CA GLN A 102 25.13 7.93 -23.95
C GLN A 102 24.67 7.93 -22.49
N ALA A 103 24.45 9.10 -21.88
CA ALA A 103 23.96 9.18 -20.50
C ALA A 103 22.57 8.51 -20.33
N MET A 104 21.68 8.63 -21.33
CA MET A 104 20.39 7.94 -21.32
C MET A 104 20.54 6.42 -21.43
N GLU A 105 21.41 5.93 -22.31
CA GLU A 105 21.68 4.50 -22.49
C GLU A 105 22.36 3.88 -21.25
N GLU A 106 23.31 4.58 -20.66
CA GLU A 106 23.96 4.17 -19.41
C GLU A 106 22.95 4.08 -18.27
N ARG A 107 22.10 5.09 -18.11
CA ARG A 107 21.02 5.09 -17.11
C ARG A 107 20.04 3.94 -17.31
N ALA A 108 19.64 3.64 -18.55
CA ALA A 108 18.77 2.51 -18.86
C ALA A 108 19.45 1.17 -18.52
N ARG A 109 20.75 1.04 -18.78
CA ARG A 109 21.53 -0.15 -18.41
C ARG A 109 21.63 -0.32 -16.89
N LEU A 110 21.88 0.77 -16.15
CA LEU A 110 21.89 0.75 -14.69
C LEU A 110 20.53 0.32 -14.12
N GLN A 111 19.42 0.82 -14.70
CA GLN A 111 18.07 0.41 -14.32
C GLN A 111 17.82 -1.09 -14.57
N GLU A 112 18.23 -1.60 -15.73
CA GLU A 112 18.07 -3.02 -16.08
C GLU A 112 18.88 -3.91 -15.13
N ASN A 113 20.10 -3.49 -14.76
CA ASN A 113 20.94 -4.21 -13.81
C ASN A 113 20.34 -4.21 -12.40
N LEU A 114 19.89 -3.05 -11.91
CA LEU A 114 19.23 -2.93 -10.62
C LEU A 114 17.99 -3.82 -10.56
N GLN A 115 17.17 -3.82 -11.61
CA GLN A 115 15.99 -4.66 -11.69
C GLN A 115 16.33 -6.16 -11.60
N LYS A 116 17.37 -6.61 -12.31
CA LYS A 116 17.86 -7.99 -12.25
C LYS A 116 18.37 -8.37 -10.85
N ASP A 117 19.08 -7.47 -10.18
CA ASP A 117 19.57 -7.71 -8.82
C ASP A 117 18.41 -7.81 -7.82
N ILE A 118 17.36 -7.00 -7.99
CA ILE A 118 16.16 -7.04 -7.15
C ILE A 118 15.37 -8.33 -7.38
N GLU A 119 15.13 -8.72 -8.63
CA GLU A 119 14.49 -9.99 -8.99
C GLU A 119 15.24 -11.17 -8.37
N LYS A 120 16.57 -11.20 -8.54
CA LYS A 120 17.42 -12.21 -7.92
C LYS A 120 17.34 -12.21 -6.39
N GLY A 121 17.24 -11.04 -5.76
CA GLY A 121 17.10 -10.92 -4.32
C GLY A 121 15.80 -11.55 -3.80
N PHE A 122 14.68 -11.32 -4.49
CA PHE A 122 13.41 -11.96 -4.17
C PHE A 122 13.40 -13.47 -4.50
N ASP A 123 14.03 -13.90 -5.59
CA ASP A 123 14.16 -15.32 -5.93
C ASP A 123 14.93 -16.09 -4.85
N LEU A 124 16.01 -15.49 -4.32
CA LEU A 124 16.77 -16.07 -3.20
C LEU A 124 15.94 -16.16 -1.92
N LEU A 125 15.12 -15.14 -1.63
CA LEU A 125 14.17 -15.18 -0.51
C LEU A 125 13.15 -16.30 -0.67
N PHE A 126 12.53 -16.40 -1.85
CA PHE A 126 11.55 -17.43 -2.16
C PHE A 126 12.15 -18.84 -2.05
N SER A 127 13.40 -18.98 -2.45
CA SER A 127 14.18 -20.23 -2.35
C SER A 127 14.75 -20.51 -0.96
N GLN A 128 14.39 -19.70 0.05
CA GLN A 128 14.87 -19.80 1.44
C GLN A 128 16.40 -19.67 1.60
N GLU A 129 17.08 -19.06 0.62
CA GLU A 129 18.52 -18.79 0.65
C GLU A 129 18.80 -17.45 1.37
N ILE A 130 18.34 -17.34 2.62
CA ILE A 130 18.24 -16.10 3.41
C ILE A 130 19.57 -15.32 3.47
N ASP A 131 20.68 -16.00 3.72
CA ASP A 131 22.00 -15.36 3.81
C ASP A 131 22.47 -14.78 2.48
N LYS A 132 22.16 -15.44 1.36
CA LYS A 132 22.53 -14.96 0.02
C LYS A 132 21.69 -13.75 -0.35
N ALA A 133 20.38 -13.79 -0.10
CA ALA A 133 19.49 -12.66 -0.30
C ALA A 133 19.94 -11.44 0.50
N ARG A 134 20.28 -11.62 1.79
CA ARG A 134 20.73 -10.55 2.68
C ARG A 134 22.03 -9.91 2.18
N LYS A 135 23.02 -10.73 1.80
CA LYS A 135 24.31 -10.24 1.25
C LYS A 135 24.12 -9.48 -0.06
N LEU A 136 23.23 -9.93 -0.94
CA LEU A 136 22.91 -9.24 -2.19
C LEU A 136 22.27 -7.89 -1.90
N ALA A 137 21.21 -7.85 -1.08
CA ALA A 137 20.52 -6.61 -0.74
C ALA A 137 21.45 -5.56 -0.13
N LEU A 138 22.26 -5.95 0.88
CA LEU A 138 23.21 -5.04 1.52
C LEU A 138 24.24 -4.46 0.54
N ARG A 139 24.78 -5.29 -0.36
CA ARG A 139 25.73 -4.83 -1.38
C ARG A 139 25.09 -3.82 -2.33
N VAL A 140 23.88 -4.09 -2.80
CA VAL A 140 23.22 -3.19 -3.77
C VAL A 140 22.79 -1.88 -3.07
N LEU A 141 22.40 -1.95 -1.80
CA LEU A 141 22.09 -0.77 -0.97
C LEU A 141 23.28 0.20 -0.81
N GLU A 142 24.52 -0.25 -0.93
CA GLU A 142 25.70 0.64 -0.92
C GLU A 142 25.66 1.65 -2.09
N THR A 143 25.05 1.27 -3.21
CA THR A 143 24.94 2.12 -4.42
C THR A 143 23.53 2.68 -4.62
N HIS A 144 22.50 2.04 -4.06
CA HIS A 144 21.10 2.41 -4.19
C HIS A 144 20.42 2.48 -2.80
N PRO A 145 20.87 3.37 -1.90
CA PRO A 145 20.46 3.36 -0.49
C PRO A 145 18.98 3.69 -0.26
N GLU A 146 18.30 4.26 -1.26
CA GLU A 146 16.92 4.70 -1.15
C GLU A 146 15.89 3.76 -1.77
N ASP A 147 16.30 2.67 -2.44
CA ASP A 147 15.37 1.75 -3.09
C ASP A 147 14.66 0.85 -2.06
N ASP A 148 13.35 1.04 -1.91
CA ASP A 148 12.56 0.34 -0.90
C ASP A 148 12.47 -1.17 -1.13
N ARG A 149 12.65 -1.65 -2.36
CA ARG A 149 12.58 -3.08 -2.66
C ARG A 149 13.77 -3.82 -2.06
N LEU A 150 14.94 -3.17 -2.03
CA LEU A 150 16.14 -3.72 -1.37
C LEU A 150 16.01 -3.73 0.15
N HIS A 151 15.43 -2.66 0.73
CA HIS A 151 15.10 -2.63 2.15
C HIS A 151 14.06 -3.68 2.51
N ASP A 152 13.08 -3.95 1.64
CA ASP A 152 12.10 -5.02 1.85
C ASP A 152 12.76 -6.39 1.88
N ILE A 153 13.65 -6.66 0.91
CA ILE A 153 14.45 -7.89 0.92
C ILE A 153 15.22 -8.00 2.25
N PHE A 154 15.89 -6.93 2.67
CA PHE A 154 16.62 -6.91 3.93
C PHE A 154 15.72 -7.21 5.14
N VAL A 155 14.59 -6.49 5.29
CA VAL A 155 13.63 -6.69 6.39
C VAL A 155 13.10 -8.12 6.39
N SER A 156 12.74 -8.64 5.22
CA SER A 156 12.27 -10.03 5.07
C SER A 156 13.33 -11.04 5.49
N THR A 157 14.61 -10.84 5.12
CA THR A 157 15.70 -11.72 5.60
C THR A 157 15.94 -11.61 7.10
N ALA A 158 15.79 -10.42 7.69
CA ALA A 158 15.95 -10.21 9.12
C ALA A 158 14.82 -10.90 9.90
N MET A 159 13.57 -10.78 9.44
CA MET A 159 12.42 -11.51 9.99
C MET A 159 12.62 -13.03 9.91
N ALA A 160 13.06 -13.55 8.75
CA ALA A 160 13.28 -14.98 8.54
C ALA A 160 14.42 -15.55 9.41
N SER A 161 15.42 -14.74 9.75
CA SER A 161 16.57 -15.16 10.57
C SER A 161 16.41 -14.90 12.07
N GLY A 162 15.27 -14.35 12.51
CA GLY A 162 15.01 -14.03 13.91
C GLY A 162 15.63 -12.73 14.40
N ASP A 163 16.26 -11.94 13.52
CA ASP A 163 16.82 -10.62 13.83
C ASP A 163 15.73 -9.53 13.76
N TYR A 164 14.73 -9.66 14.64
CA TYR A 164 13.57 -8.77 14.66
C TYR A 164 13.93 -7.34 15.03
N ASP A 165 15.03 -7.13 15.78
CA ASP A 165 15.48 -5.80 16.16
C ASP A 165 15.97 -5.01 14.94
N ARG A 166 16.73 -5.64 14.04
CA ARG A 166 17.10 -4.99 12.76
C ARG A 166 15.90 -4.81 11.84
N ALA A 167 15.02 -5.81 11.75
CA ALA A 167 13.78 -5.68 10.97
C ALA A 167 12.96 -4.47 11.42
N PHE A 168 12.78 -4.30 12.74
CA PHE A 168 12.04 -3.21 13.34
C PHE A 168 12.68 -1.85 13.06
N LEU A 169 14.00 -1.71 13.29
CA LEU A 169 14.70 -0.45 13.08
C LEU A 169 14.64 -0.02 11.61
N THR A 170 14.87 -0.94 10.68
CA THR A 170 14.79 -0.64 9.25
C THR A 170 13.37 -0.30 8.82
N ALA A 171 12.37 -1.11 9.19
CA ALA A 171 10.98 -0.86 8.81
C ALA A 171 10.45 0.46 9.37
N ARG A 172 10.78 0.78 10.63
CA ARG A 172 10.44 2.07 11.26
C ARG A 172 11.06 3.24 10.50
N HIS A 173 12.36 3.14 10.20
CA HIS A 173 13.08 4.19 9.47
C HIS A 173 12.48 4.38 8.07
N ARG A 174 12.24 3.31 7.32
CA ARG A 174 11.65 3.41 5.98
C ARG A 174 10.20 3.90 6.00
N TRP A 175 9.43 3.59 7.05
CA TRP A 175 8.11 4.21 7.27
C TRP A 175 8.21 5.73 7.44
N GLN A 176 9.17 6.23 8.23
CA GLN A 176 9.40 7.68 8.38
C GLN A 176 9.81 8.33 7.05
N VAL A 177 10.71 7.69 6.30
CA VAL A 177 11.08 8.15 4.95
C VAL A 177 9.87 8.23 4.04
N ALA A 178 9.02 7.19 4.00
CA ALA A 178 7.82 7.18 3.17
C ALA A 178 6.83 8.28 3.56
N GLN A 179 6.68 8.58 4.86
CA GLN A 179 5.84 9.68 5.34
C GLN A 179 6.37 11.04 4.86
N GLU A 180 7.69 11.26 4.95
CA GLU A 180 8.32 12.47 4.41
C GLU A 180 8.19 12.59 2.90
N GLU A 181 8.40 11.49 2.16
CA GLU A 181 8.26 11.46 0.70
C GLU A 181 6.82 11.77 0.28
N LYS A 182 5.82 11.20 0.97
CA LYS A 182 4.41 11.51 0.72
C LYS A 182 4.10 12.97 0.95
N ALA A 183 4.53 13.55 2.08
CA ALA A 183 4.30 14.96 2.38
C ALA A 183 4.96 15.87 1.34
N HIS A 184 6.24 15.61 1.03
CA HIS A 184 6.97 16.40 0.04
C HIS A 184 6.35 16.30 -1.35
N PHE A 185 5.95 15.10 -1.78
CA PHE A 185 5.30 14.88 -3.07
C PHE A 185 3.95 15.61 -3.17
N GLN A 186 3.16 15.64 -2.10
CA GLN A 186 1.90 16.39 -2.06
C GLN A 186 2.10 17.90 -2.21
N GLU A 187 3.21 18.43 -1.68
CA GLU A 187 3.55 19.85 -1.74
C GLU A 187 4.24 20.26 -3.06
N HIS A 188 5.14 19.42 -3.59
CA HIS A 188 6.07 19.77 -4.66
C HIS A 188 5.86 18.99 -5.96
N GLY A 189 5.02 17.95 -5.97
CA GLY A 189 4.77 17.09 -7.13
C GLY A 189 5.98 16.23 -7.54
N SER A 190 6.99 16.09 -6.69
CA SER A 190 8.19 15.28 -6.93
C SER A 190 8.70 14.64 -5.63
N HIS A 191 9.55 13.63 -5.75
CA HIS A 191 10.13 12.92 -4.60
C HIS A 191 11.41 13.63 -4.12
N LYS A 192 11.52 13.85 -2.81
CA LYS A 192 12.61 14.64 -2.19
C LYS A 192 13.96 13.98 -2.44
N ARG A 193 14.02 12.66 -2.25
CA ARG A 193 15.23 11.85 -2.37
C ARG A 193 15.55 11.41 -3.81
N GLN A 194 14.74 11.80 -4.78
CA GLN A 194 15.02 11.51 -6.20
C GLN A 194 16.13 12.42 -6.76
N GLY A 195 16.40 13.56 -6.10
CA GLY A 195 17.43 14.51 -6.53
C GLY A 195 17.13 15.20 -7.87
N ASN A 196 17.96 16.19 -8.22
CA ASN A 196 17.78 17.00 -9.43
C ASN A 196 17.94 16.20 -10.75
N GLU A 197 18.66 15.07 -10.70
CA GLU A 197 18.88 14.18 -11.85
C GLU A 197 17.76 13.13 -12.01
N ARG A 198 16.72 13.19 -11.16
CA ARG A 198 15.64 12.20 -11.07
C ARG A 198 16.19 10.78 -10.98
N GLN A 199 17.04 10.47 -10.01
CA GLN A 199 17.51 9.09 -9.79
C GLN A 199 16.32 8.10 -9.77
N LEU A 200 16.57 6.88 -10.22
CA LEU A 200 15.54 5.85 -10.27
C LEU A 200 15.38 5.23 -8.88
N VAL A 201 14.61 5.91 -8.04
CA VAL A 201 14.31 5.43 -6.69
C VAL A 201 12.90 4.87 -6.68
N TYR A 202 12.77 3.64 -6.20
CA TYR A 202 11.46 3.03 -5.98
C TYR A 202 11.05 3.24 -4.53
N PHE A 203 9.94 3.96 -4.31
CA PHE A 203 9.35 4.17 -2.99
C PHE A 203 8.08 3.34 -2.83
N TYR A 204 7.95 2.70 -1.69
CA TYR A 204 6.71 2.08 -1.22
C TYR A 204 5.83 3.14 -0.56
N SER A 205 4.54 2.85 -0.49
CA SER A 205 3.60 3.70 0.24
C SER A 205 3.90 3.66 1.74
N PRO A 206 3.55 4.72 2.50
CA PRO A 206 3.68 4.67 3.96
C PRO A 206 2.92 3.51 4.58
N SER A 207 1.74 3.18 4.06
CA SER A 207 0.94 2.05 4.53
C SER A 207 1.69 0.71 4.35
N THR A 208 2.42 0.53 3.25
CA THR A 208 3.26 -0.68 3.03
C THR A 208 4.33 -0.82 4.11
N TRP A 209 5.03 0.26 4.44
CA TRP A 209 6.05 0.23 5.50
C TRP A 209 5.47 0.15 6.91
N LEU A 210 4.32 0.78 7.15
CA LEU A 210 3.62 0.75 8.45
C LEU A 210 3.26 -0.68 8.85
N GLU A 211 2.86 -1.49 7.88
CA GLU A 211 2.58 -2.92 8.08
C GLU A 211 3.83 -3.71 8.46
N LYS A 212 4.92 -3.56 7.69
CA LYS A 212 6.20 -4.23 8.00
C LYS A 212 6.74 -3.80 9.36
N PHE A 213 6.55 -2.54 9.71
CA PHE A 213 6.89 -1.98 11.02
C PHE A 213 6.09 -2.65 12.13
N TRP A 214 4.77 -2.78 11.97
CA TRP A 214 3.90 -3.50 12.91
C TRP A 214 4.31 -4.96 13.08
N MET A 215 4.52 -5.67 11.98
CA MET A 215 4.94 -7.07 12.02
C MET A 215 6.26 -7.27 12.77
N ALA A 216 7.26 -6.42 12.51
CA ALA A 216 8.54 -6.50 13.19
C ALA A 216 8.44 -6.15 14.68
N GLU A 217 7.61 -5.17 15.03
CA GLU A 217 7.32 -4.84 16.43
C GLU A 217 6.64 -6.01 17.16
N ARG A 218 5.65 -6.64 16.52
CA ARG A 218 4.97 -7.82 17.06
C ARG A 218 5.91 -9.02 17.18
N ALA A 219 6.76 -9.29 16.20
CA ALA A 219 7.73 -10.38 16.30
C ALA A 219 8.70 -10.19 17.48
N ARG A 220 9.17 -8.96 17.75
CA ARG A 220 9.97 -8.64 18.95
C ARG A 220 9.21 -8.94 20.23
N HIS A 221 7.98 -8.45 20.33
CA HIS A 221 7.14 -8.64 21.50
C HIS A 221 6.81 -10.13 21.73
N TYR A 222 6.44 -10.86 20.69
CA TYR A 222 6.10 -12.27 20.77
C TYR A 222 7.28 -13.12 21.23
N ARG A 223 8.49 -12.82 20.77
CA ARG A 223 9.72 -13.49 21.23
C ARG A 223 9.91 -13.35 22.75
N GLU A 224 9.55 -12.20 23.32
CA GLU A 224 9.67 -11.93 24.75
C GLU A 224 8.51 -12.52 25.57
N ALA A 225 7.28 -12.35 25.08
CA ALA A 225 6.07 -12.79 25.77
C ALA A 225 5.84 -14.31 25.70
N PHE A 226 6.20 -14.93 24.57
CA PHE A 226 5.97 -16.35 24.28
C PHE A 226 7.30 -17.06 24.04
N SER A 227 8.08 -17.27 25.10
CA SER A 227 9.36 -18.00 25.01
C SER A 227 9.14 -19.50 24.79
N SER A 228 9.83 -20.06 23.79
CA SER A 228 9.84 -21.50 23.55
C SER A 228 10.78 -22.19 24.54
N LYS A 229 10.41 -23.40 25.00
CA LYS A 229 11.25 -24.22 25.87
C LYS A 229 12.15 -25.21 25.10
N GLY A 230 12.15 -25.15 23.77
CA GLY A 230 12.84 -26.10 22.91
C GLY A 230 12.28 -27.52 22.98
N ASP A 231 10.95 -27.70 23.05
CA ASP A 231 10.28 -28.99 22.93
C ASP A 231 10.41 -29.56 21.50
N PRO A 232 11.21 -30.64 21.30
CA PRO A 232 11.45 -31.19 19.97
C PRO A 232 10.19 -31.77 19.32
N ARG A 233 9.18 -32.16 20.11
CA ARG A 233 7.91 -32.69 19.59
C ARG A 233 7.14 -31.59 18.87
N LEU A 234 7.07 -30.40 19.48
CA LEU A 234 6.40 -29.24 18.88
C LEU A 234 7.15 -28.74 17.65
N GLU A 235 8.48 -28.72 17.70
CA GLU A 235 9.33 -28.39 16.53
C GLU A 235 9.04 -29.33 15.37
N GLN A 236 8.97 -30.64 15.62
CA GLN A 236 8.61 -31.63 14.62
C GLN A 236 7.20 -31.40 14.05
N MET A 237 6.20 -31.11 14.89
CA MET A 237 4.84 -30.81 14.42
C MET A 237 4.80 -29.56 13.54
N ILE A 238 5.58 -28.53 13.87
CA ILE A 238 5.70 -27.33 13.03
C ILE A 238 6.35 -27.66 11.69
N ASP A 239 7.37 -28.50 11.65
CA ASP A 239 8.02 -28.91 10.40
C ASP A 239 7.08 -29.75 9.53
N GLU A 240 6.27 -30.62 10.13
CA GLU A 240 5.18 -31.31 9.43
C GLU A 240 4.14 -30.32 8.87
N LEU A 241 3.75 -29.31 9.66
CA LEU A 241 2.80 -28.27 9.22
C LEU A 241 3.35 -27.45 8.06
N LYS A 242 4.66 -27.15 8.04
CA LYS A 242 5.34 -26.46 6.92
C LYS A 242 5.26 -27.22 5.60
N ALA A 243 4.95 -28.51 5.59
CA ALA A 243 4.68 -29.26 4.37
C ALA A 243 3.49 -28.68 3.56
N ALA A 244 2.61 -27.89 4.19
CA ALA A 244 1.58 -27.11 3.50
C ALA A 244 2.17 -26.20 2.40
N ASN A 245 3.44 -25.80 2.52
CA ASN A 245 4.09 -24.87 1.61
C ASN A 245 4.61 -25.55 0.33
N ASP A 246 4.59 -26.89 0.27
CA ASP A 246 4.98 -27.64 -0.92
C ASP A 246 3.92 -27.50 -2.02
N THR A 247 4.17 -26.58 -2.96
CA THR A 247 3.29 -26.32 -4.10
C THR A 247 3.32 -27.42 -5.16
N LYS A 248 4.31 -28.33 -5.13
CA LYS A 248 4.32 -29.52 -6.00
C LYS A 248 3.39 -30.59 -5.44
N ARG A 249 3.38 -30.76 -4.11
CA ARG A 249 2.44 -31.65 -3.42
C ARG A 249 1.01 -31.13 -3.45
N PHE A 250 0.84 -29.82 -3.39
CA PHE A 250 -0.46 -29.15 -3.36
C PHE A 250 -0.55 -28.06 -4.45
N PRO A 251 -0.82 -28.45 -5.71
CA PRO A 251 -0.85 -27.52 -6.84
C PRO A 251 -2.06 -26.57 -6.83
N GLU A 252 -3.14 -26.94 -6.14
CA GLU A 252 -4.37 -26.16 -6.05
C GLU A 252 -4.13 -24.84 -5.30
N LYS A 253 -4.85 -23.80 -5.74
CA LYS A 253 -4.75 -22.43 -5.22
C LYS A 253 -6.01 -22.05 -4.47
N GLU A 254 -5.96 -20.89 -3.81
CA GLU A 254 -7.11 -20.27 -3.15
C GLU A 254 -7.81 -21.23 -2.17
N GLU A 255 -9.15 -21.25 -2.18
CA GLU A 255 -9.96 -22.03 -1.25
C GLU A 255 -9.82 -23.55 -1.46
N GLU A 256 -9.72 -24.01 -2.71
CA GLU A 256 -9.44 -25.41 -3.04
C GLU A 256 -8.09 -25.85 -2.47
N GLY A 257 -7.06 -25.02 -2.68
CA GLY A 257 -5.72 -25.22 -2.14
C GLY A 257 -5.68 -25.25 -0.62
N TYR A 258 -6.47 -24.40 0.05
CA TYR A 258 -6.61 -24.41 1.50
C TYR A 258 -7.26 -25.71 1.99
N ASN A 259 -8.36 -26.13 1.38
CA ASN A 259 -9.12 -27.31 1.78
C ASN A 259 -8.34 -28.62 1.56
N ALA A 260 -7.60 -28.73 0.45
CA ALA A 260 -6.73 -29.88 0.18
C ALA A 260 -5.65 -30.03 1.27
N ARG A 261 -4.97 -28.93 1.63
CA ARG A 261 -3.96 -28.90 2.69
C ARG A 261 -4.54 -29.21 4.05
N ARG A 262 -5.70 -28.62 4.39
CA ARG A 262 -6.42 -28.87 5.65
C ARG A 262 -6.73 -30.35 5.82
N THR A 263 -7.21 -31.00 4.76
CA THR A 263 -7.54 -32.44 4.79
C THR A 263 -6.28 -33.28 4.95
N ALA A 264 -5.24 -32.99 4.17
CA ALA A 264 -4.00 -33.77 4.19
C ALA A 264 -3.19 -33.60 5.50
N LEU A 265 -3.34 -32.47 6.18
CA LEU A 265 -2.61 -32.13 7.42
C LEU A 265 -3.47 -32.26 8.68
N ALA A 266 -4.70 -32.78 8.58
CA ALA A 266 -5.59 -32.97 9.73
C ALA A 266 -4.89 -33.68 10.92
N PRO A 267 -4.08 -34.75 10.74
CA PRO A 267 -3.44 -35.42 11.87
C PRO A 267 -2.44 -34.55 12.65
N VAL A 268 -1.73 -33.62 11.98
CA VAL A 268 -0.81 -32.70 12.68
C VAL A 268 -1.58 -31.53 13.30
N LEU A 269 -2.63 -31.06 12.63
CA LEU A 269 -3.50 -30.01 13.16
C LEU A 269 -4.21 -30.45 14.46
N GLU A 270 -4.76 -31.67 14.50
CA GLU A 270 -5.40 -32.23 15.71
C GLU A 270 -4.42 -32.37 16.88
N ARG A 271 -3.18 -32.79 16.60
CA ARG A 271 -2.14 -32.86 17.64
C ARG A 271 -1.74 -31.47 18.14
N LEU A 272 -1.56 -30.50 17.25
CA LEU A 272 -1.28 -29.12 17.62
C LEU A 272 -2.43 -28.49 18.42
N GLU A 273 -3.68 -28.81 18.08
CA GLU A 273 -4.86 -28.39 18.84
C GLU A 273 -4.82 -28.95 20.27
N ALA A 274 -4.47 -30.23 20.42
CA ALA A 274 -4.39 -30.90 21.73
C ALA A 274 -3.27 -30.37 22.65
N GLU A 275 -2.15 -29.89 22.08
CA GLU A 275 -1.06 -29.28 22.87
C GLU A 275 -1.45 -27.92 23.48
N GLY A 276 -2.51 -27.29 22.98
CA GLY A 276 -3.05 -26.05 23.54
C GLY A 276 -2.11 -24.84 23.42
N PRO A 277 -2.22 -23.86 24.34
CA PRO A 277 -1.40 -22.65 24.33
C PRO A 277 0.12 -22.87 24.36
N SER A 278 0.59 -24.05 24.74
CA SER A 278 2.02 -24.40 24.74
C SER A 278 2.64 -24.39 23.33
N ALA A 279 1.82 -24.53 22.28
CA ALA A 279 2.24 -24.49 20.89
C ALA A 279 2.42 -23.05 20.34
N ILE A 280 1.89 -22.03 21.02
CA ILE A 280 1.89 -20.62 20.54
C ILE A 280 3.30 -20.11 20.17
N PRO A 281 4.35 -20.28 21.01
CA PRO A 281 5.71 -19.86 20.67
C PRO A 281 6.24 -20.42 19.33
N TYR A 282 5.73 -21.58 18.93
CA TYR A 282 6.16 -22.31 17.72
C TYR A 282 5.30 -21.95 16.50
N LEU A 283 4.05 -21.54 16.71
CA LEU A 283 3.12 -21.12 15.66
C LEU A 283 3.32 -19.66 15.24
N LEU A 284 3.60 -18.75 16.19
CA LEU A 284 3.78 -17.33 15.89
C LEU A 284 4.86 -17.08 14.83
N PRO A 285 5.98 -17.82 14.78
CA PRO A 285 6.94 -17.68 13.71
C PRO A 285 6.47 -17.92 12.29
N LEU A 286 5.38 -18.66 12.13
CA LEU A 286 4.78 -18.89 10.83
C LEU A 286 4.01 -17.66 10.35
N THR A 287 3.50 -16.82 11.24
CA THR A 287 2.54 -15.75 10.89
C THR A 287 3.16 -14.53 10.25
N TYR A 288 4.46 -14.29 10.41
CA TYR A 288 5.14 -13.13 9.81
C TYR A 288 6.00 -13.45 8.58
N ASN A 289 6.16 -14.73 8.24
CA ASN A 289 6.81 -15.19 6.99
C ASN A 289 5.81 -15.58 5.89
N PHE A 290 4.51 -15.51 6.21
CA PHE A 290 3.33 -15.75 5.35
C PHE A 290 3.47 -16.91 4.37
N SER A 291 2.89 -18.02 4.78
CA SER A 291 2.93 -19.25 4.01
C SER A 291 1.61 -19.99 4.15
N TRP A 292 1.39 -21.03 3.36
CA TRP A 292 0.20 -21.87 3.51
C TRP A 292 0.05 -22.41 4.94
N ALA A 293 1.17 -22.74 5.60
CA ALA A 293 1.17 -23.17 7.00
C ALA A 293 0.61 -22.11 7.96
N SER A 294 0.86 -20.82 7.69
CA SER A 294 0.39 -19.72 8.53
C SER A 294 -1.13 -19.59 8.56
N LEU A 295 -1.83 -20.04 7.51
CA LEU A 295 -3.28 -19.91 7.40
C LEU A 295 -4.05 -20.77 8.40
N PHE A 296 -3.41 -21.75 9.02
CA PHE A 296 -4.00 -22.60 10.05
C PHE A 296 -3.87 -22.02 11.46
N VAL A 297 -2.97 -21.05 11.67
CA VAL A 297 -2.70 -20.46 12.98
C VAL A 297 -3.95 -19.78 13.59
N PRO A 298 -4.74 -18.97 12.85
CA PRO A 298 -5.91 -18.33 13.43
C PRO A 298 -6.94 -19.31 13.99
N ASP A 299 -7.14 -20.44 13.31
CA ASP A 299 -8.12 -21.46 13.72
C ASP A 299 -7.61 -22.23 14.96
N LEU A 300 -6.31 -22.49 15.05
CA LEU A 300 -5.68 -23.05 16.26
C LEU A 300 -5.79 -22.10 17.46
N LEU A 301 -5.53 -20.80 17.27
CA LEU A 301 -5.69 -19.79 18.33
C LEU A 301 -7.15 -19.72 18.82
N LEU A 302 -8.13 -19.80 17.91
CA LEU A 302 -9.54 -19.86 18.28
C LEU A 302 -9.83 -21.11 19.13
N ALA A 303 -9.33 -22.28 18.73
CA ALA A 303 -9.53 -23.53 19.45
C ALA A 303 -8.92 -23.50 20.87
N TYR A 304 -7.77 -22.86 21.04
CA TYR A 304 -7.15 -22.68 22.37
C TYR A 304 -7.96 -21.75 23.29
N GLY A 305 -8.63 -20.74 22.73
CA GLY A 305 -9.69 -19.97 23.41
C GLY A 305 -9.30 -19.14 24.63
N THR A 306 -8.00 -18.98 24.90
CA THR A 306 -7.47 -18.16 26.01
C THR A 306 -7.52 -16.66 25.68
N ASP A 307 -7.48 -15.81 26.70
CA ASP A 307 -7.45 -14.36 26.54
C ASP A 307 -6.28 -13.88 25.66
N ASP A 308 -5.11 -14.50 25.80
CA ASP A 308 -3.95 -14.21 24.95
C ASP A 308 -4.18 -14.59 23.50
N CYS A 309 -4.92 -15.66 23.22
CA CYS A 309 -5.29 -16.02 21.85
C CYS A 309 -6.21 -14.99 21.21
N ILE A 310 -7.14 -14.41 21.98
CA ILE A 310 -8.02 -13.35 21.49
C ILE A 310 -7.22 -12.08 21.19
N ARG A 311 -6.28 -11.70 22.07
CA ARG A 311 -5.34 -10.59 21.81
C ARG A 311 -4.52 -10.83 20.55
N LEU A 312 -3.93 -12.02 20.42
CA LEU A 312 -3.15 -12.41 19.24
C LEU A 312 -3.98 -12.35 17.97
N LEU A 313 -5.22 -12.83 17.96
CA LEU A 313 -6.11 -12.71 16.80
C LEU A 313 -6.35 -11.24 16.42
N ALA A 314 -6.53 -10.35 17.39
CA ALA A 314 -6.66 -8.92 17.14
C ALA A 314 -5.40 -8.32 16.51
N GLU A 315 -4.23 -8.60 17.08
CA GLU A 315 -2.94 -8.07 16.58
C GLU A 315 -2.55 -8.65 15.22
N LEU A 316 -2.80 -9.95 15.00
CA LEU A 316 -2.51 -10.65 13.74
C LEU A 316 -3.45 -10.23 12.61
N SER A 317 -4.68 -9.80 12.92
CA SER A 317 -5.62 -9.27 11.92
C SER A 317 -5.11 -8.01 11.21
N MET A 318 -4.13 -7.32 11.80
CA MET A 318 -3.50 -6.11 11.26
C MET A 318 -2.37 -6.42 10.25
N PHE A 319 -2.05 -7.70 10.02
CA PHE A 319 -1.11 -8.11 8.98
C PHE A 319 -1.86 -8.07 7.64
N ARG A 320 -1.45 -7.27 6.65
CA ARG A 320 -2.26 -6.96 5.44
C ARG A 320 -2.20 -8.08 4.39
N PHE A 321 -2.33 -9.32 4.84
CA PHE A 321 -2.50 -10.50 4.00
C PHE A 321 -3.99 -10.83 3.99
N PRO A 322 -4.72 -10.51 2.91
CA PRO A 322 -6.18 -10.43 2.96
C PRO A 322 -6.84 -11.69 3.52
N TYR A 323 -6.39 -12.87 3.08
CA TYR A 323 -6.98 -14.13 3.53
C TYR A 323 -6.65 -14.48 5.00
N PHE A 324 -5.40 -14.24 5.43
CA PHE A 324 -4.97 -14.48 6.81
C PHE A 324 -5.62 -13.50 7.79
N ALA A 325 -5.63 -12.21 7.45
CA ALA A 325 -6.27 -11.17 8.23
C ALA A 325 -7.77 -11.44 8.39
N GLN A 326 -8.44 -11.78 7.28
CA GLN A 326 -9.86 -12.10 7.27
C GLN A 326 -10.18 -13.29 8.17
N LYS A 327 -9.35 -14.35 8.18
CA LYS A 327 -9.51 -15.47 9.11
C LYS A 327 -9.43 -15.02 10.58
N CYS A 328 -8.47 -14.16 10.91
CA CYS A 328 -8.36 -13.62 12.27
C CYS A 328 -9.64 -12.84 12.66
N LEU A 329 -10.13 -11.97 11.77
CA LEU A 329 -11.34 -11.18 12.00
C LEU A 329 -12.59 -12.07 12.13
N MET A 330 -12.74 -13.09 11.29
CA MET A 330 -13.85 -14.04 11.38
C MET A 330 -13.85 -14.81 12.70
N ASN A 331 -12.67 -15.19 13.20
CA ASN A 331 -12.55 -15.87 14.49
C ASN A 331 -12.87 -14.92 15.66
N LEU A 332 -12.50 -13.63 15.57
CA LEU A 332 -12.94 -12.62 16.52
C LEU A 332 -14.46 -12.41 16.51
N GLU A 333 -15.09 -12.42 15.34
CA GLU A 333 -16.55 -12.33 15.21
C GLU A 333 -17.25 -13.55 15.81
N ALA A 334 -16.71 -14.76 15.59
CA ALA A 334 -17.25 -15.99 16.16
C ALA A 334 -17.20 -16.00 17.70
N LEU A 335 -16.23 -15.30 18.30
CA LEU A 335 -16.14 -15.10 19.75
C LEU A 335 -17.18 -14.11 20.29
N GLY A 336 -17.82 -13.32 19.42
CA GLY A 336 -18.84 -12.34 19.77
C GLY A 336 -18.37 -11.33 20.83
N ASP A 337 -19.22 -11.08 21.83
CA ASP A 337 -18.94 -10.06 22.85
C ASP A 337 -17.71 -10.37 23.72
N ARG A 338 -17.23 -11.62 23.76
CA ARG A 338 -15.96 -11.96 24.45
C ARG A 338 -14.75 -11.29 23.79
N ALA A 339 -14.80 -10.99 22.50
CA ALA A 339 -13.68 -10.36 21.79
C ALA A 339 -13.60 -8.83 22.02
N ILE A 340 -14.72 -8.19 22.37
CA ILE A 340 -14.83 -6.72 22.45
C ILE A 340 -13.80 -6.07 23.40
N PRO A 341 -13.55 -6.57 24.63
CA PRO A 341 -12.56 -5.96 25.51
C PRO A 341 -11.16 -5.93 24.92
N PHE A 342 -10.78 -6.99 24.20
CA PHE A 342 -9.46 -7.13 23.58
C PHE A 342 -9.34 -6.30 22.29
N ILE A 343 -10.44 -6.18 21.54
CA ILE A 343 -10.53 -5.26 20.41
C ILE A 343 -10.39 -3.81 20.91
N GLU A 344 -11.07 -3.45 21.99
CA GLU A 344 -10.95 -2.12 22.62
C GLU A 344 -9.51 -1.84 23.07
N GLU A 345 -8.87 -2.80 23.73
CA GLU A 345 -7.45 -2.73 24.12
C GLU A 345 -6.53 -2.47 22.91
N ALA A 346 -6.70 -3.23 21.82
CA ALA A 346 -5.94 -3.06 20.59
C ALA A 346 -6.18 -1.70 19.92
N LEU A 347 -7.42 -1.19 19.95
CA LEU A 347 -7.76 0.12 19.40
C LEU A 347 -7.13 1.27 20.19
N LEU A 348 -6.99 1.14 21.51
CA LEU A 348 -6.42 2.17 22.38
C LEU A 348 -4.88 2.18 22.44
N THR A 349 -4.22 1.08 22.07
CA THR A 349 -2.76 0.93 22.17
C THR A 349 -2.05 1.20 20.85
N ASN A 350 -0.86 1.81 20.88
CA ASN A 350 -0.06 2.13 19.69
C ASN A 350 -0.81 2.91 18.56
N PRO A 351 -1.18 4.19 18.80
CA PRO A 351 -1.94 5.01 17.84
C PRO A 351 -1.30 5.17 16.45
N VAL A 352 0.03 5.02 16.37
CA VAL A 352 0.77 5.05 15.09
C VAL A 352 0.23 4.02 14.08
N PHE A 353 -0.38 2.92 14.54
CA PHE A 353 -0.90 1.85 13.69
C PHE A 353 -2.42 1.89 13.49
N ASP A 354 -3.11 2.96 13.87
CA ASP A 354 -4.58 3.00 13.81
C ASP A 354 -5.14 2.77 12.40
N GLU A 355 -4.40 3.12 11.35
CA GLU A 355 -4.75 2.82 9.96
C GLU A 355 -4.84 1.31 9.66
N LEU A 356 -4.15 0.47 10.43
CA LEU A 356 -4.17 -0.99 10.28
C LEU A 356 -5.33 -1.65 11.03
N LYS A 357 -5.95 -0.95 11.99
CA LYS A 357 -6.96 -1.52 12.91
C LYS A 357 -8.38 -1.50 12.36
N VAL A 358 -8.57 -1.03 11.14
CA VAL A 358 -9.91 -0.87 10.53
C VAL A 358 -10.69 -2.18 10.45
N GLY A 359 -10.00 -3.32 10.32
CA GLY A 359 -10.66 -4.63 10.40
C GLY A 359 -11.37 -4.86 11.73
N LEU A 360 -10.74 -4.49 12.85
CA LEU A 360 -11.32 -4.61 14.20
C LEU A 360 -12.54 -3.70 14.38
N ILE A 361 -12.51 -2.50 13.80
CA ILE A 361 -13.65 -1.58 13.78
C ILE A 361 -14.84 -2.23 13.06
N MET A 362 -14.58 -2.97 11.97
CA MET A 362 -15.64 -3.68 11.26
C MET A 362 -16.20 -4.88 12.03
N VAL A 363 -15.39 -5.55 12.85
CA VAL A 363 -15.86 -6.59 13.78
C VAL A 363 -16.82 -5.99 14.80
N LEU A 364 -16.47 -4.85 15.39
CA LEU A 364 -17.38 -4.11 16.29
C LEU A 364 -18.69 -3.74 15.60
N GLY A 365 -18.65 -3.30 14.34
CA GLY A 365 -19.83 -2.97 13.55
C GLY A 365 -20.79 -4.14 13.30
N ARG A 366 -20.35 -5.40 13.45
CA ARG A 366 -21.19 -6.59 13.37
C ARG A 366 -21.83 -6.98 14.72
N SER A 367 -21.31 -6.47 15.84
CA SER A 367 -21.92 -6.65 17.16
C SER A 367 -22.91 -5.51 17.44
N SER A 368 -24.13 -5.85 17.83
CA SER A 368 -25.15 -4.89 18.29
C SER A 368 -25.07 -4.61 19.80
N SER A 369 -23.98 -5.00 20.46
CA SER A 369 -23.83 -4.77 21.90
C SER A 369 -23.64 -3.28 22.22
N ARG A 370 -24.15 -2.88 23.39
CA ARG A 370 -24.00 -1.52 23.91
C ARG A 370 -22.53 -1.10 23.99
N ARG A 371 -21.65 -2.00 24.45
CA ARG A 371 -20.21 -1.72 24.56
C ARG A 371 -19.58 -1.46 23.19
N SER A 372 -19.92 -2.26 22.19
CA SER A 372 -19.44 -2.05 20.81
C SER A 372 -19.84 -0.67 20.28
N PHE A 373 -21.12 -0.31 20.45
CA PHE A 373 -21.63 1.01 20.08
C PHE A 373 -20.89 2.14 20.80
N GLU A 374 -20.69 2.05 22.12
CA GLU A 374 -19.98 3.07 22.90
C GLU A 374 -18.53 3.27 22.41
N ILE A 375 -17.83 2.19 22.05
CA ILE A 375 -16.48 2.26 21.47
C ILE A 375 -16.51 2.98 20.12
N LEU A 376 -17.39 2.57 19.21
CA LEU A 376 -17.50 3.16 17.88
C LEU A 376 -17.92 4.64 17.95
N ALA A 377 -18.86 4.99 18.82
CA ALA A 377 -19.29 6.36 19.03
C ALA A 377 -18.11 7.26 19.44
N ARG A 378 -17.26 6.83 20.38
CA ARG A 378 -16.03 7.58 20.75
C ARG A 378 -15.06 7.71 19.57
N LEU A 379 -14.89 6.66 18.77
CA LEU A 379 -13.97 6.67 17.63
C LEU A 379 -14.43 7.59 16.48
N THR A 380 -15.66 8.10 16.49
CA THR A 380 -16.08 9.15 15.53
C THR A 380 -15.28 10.44 15.70
N GLU A 381 -14.67 10.66 16.86
CA GLU A 381 -13.83 11.83 17.17
C GLU A 381 -12.36 11.64 16.79
N HIS A 382 -11.97 10.48 16.24
CA HIS A 382 -10.60 10.17 15.90
C HIS A 382 -9.96 11.19 14.93
N GLU A 383 -8.67 11.49 15.13
CA GLU A 383 -7.95 12.50 14.34
C GLU A 383 -7.80 12.09 12.86
N ASN A 384 -7.47 10.81 12.63
CA ASN A 384 -7.32 10.27 11.28
C ASN A 384 -8.68 10.08 10.58
N LYS A 385 -8.92 10.87 9.53
CA LYS A 385 -10.15 10.83 8.71
C LYS A 385 -10.40 9.45 8.07
N TYR A 386 -9.35 8.69 7.77
CA TYR A 386 -9.48 7.33 7.23
C TYR A 386 -10.16 6.39 8.24
N VAL A 387 -9.76 6.47 9.51
CA VAL A 387 -10.35 5.69 10.61
C VAL A 387 -11.81 6.09 10.80
N VAL A 388 -12.10 7.38 10.88
CA VAL A 388 -13.48 7.92 11.04
C VAL A 388 -14.40 7.41 9.92
N ASN A 389 -13.90 7.33 8.69
CA ASN A 389 -14.66 6.81 7.55
C ASN A 389 -15.10 5.34 7.75
N TRP A 390 -14.24 4.50 8.33
CA TRP A 390 -14.56 3.11 8.65
C TRP A 390 -15.45 2.98 9.89
N VAL A 391 -15.26 3.83 10.89
CA VAL A 391 -16.15 3.90 12.06
C VAL A 391 -17.58 4.21 11.64
N ALA A 392 -17.76 5.15 10.71
CA ALA A 392 -19.07 5.50 10.19
C ALA A 392 -19.75 4.33 9.48
N GLU A 393 -19.00 3.56 8.68
CA GLU A 393 -19.53 2.34 8.06
C GLU A 393 -19.91 1.29 9.11
N ALA A 394 -19.10 1.10 10.14
CA ALA A 394 -19.39 0.18 11.23
C ALA A 394 -20.66 0.57 12.01
N LEU A 395 -20.83 1.86 12.34
CA LEU A 395 -22.05 2.38 12.98
C LEU A 395 -23.29 2.22 12.07
N GLY A 396 -23.15 2.49 10.78
CA GLY A 396 -24.22 2.25 9.80
C GLY A 396 -24.65 0.78 9.76
N ARG A 397 -23.71 -0.15 9.84
CA ARG A 397 -23.99 -1.60 9.89
C ARG A 397 -24.70 -2.03 11.18
N GLN A 398 -24.41 -1.40 12.32
CA GLN A 398 -25.14 -1.68 13.57
C GLN A 398 -26.61 -1.31 13.47
N GLY A 399 -26.96 -0.33 12.63
CA GLY A 399 -28.34 0.11 12.44
C GLY A 399 -28.94 0.83 13.65
N ASN A 400 -28.13 1.25 14.62
CA ASN A 400 -28.60 1.95 15.82
C ASN A 400 -28.84 3.45 15.52
N PRO A 401 -30.09 3.96 15.60
CA PRO A 401 -30.38 5.37 15.34
C PRO A 401 -29.66 6.34 16.27
N ASP A 402 -29.27 5.90 17.48
CA ASP A 402 -28.49 6.72 18.43
C ASP A 402 -27.11 7.12 17.89
N ALA A 403 -26.65 6.50 16.79
CA ALA A 403 -25.42 6.88 16.10
C ALA A 403 -25.52 8.24 15.37
N LEU A 404 -26.73 8.69 15.01
CA LEU A 404 -26.94 9.86 14.15
C LEU A 404 -26.23 11.13 14.66
N PRO A 405 -26.36 11.55 15.94
CA PRO A 405 -25.69 12.76 16.44
C PRO A 405 -24.16 12.68 16.32
N TYR A 406 -23.57 11.49 16.53
CA TYR A 406 -22.13 11.27 16.42
C TYR A 406 -21.67 11.35 14.96
N LEU A 407 -22.43 10.78 14.03
CA LEU A 407 -22.14 10.82 12.60
C LEU A 407 -22.28 12.23 12.02
N GLU A 408 -23.29 12.99 12.45
CA GLU A 408 -23.46 14.40 12.05
C GLU A 408 -22.30 15.27 12.54
N LYS A 409 -21.92 15.13 13.82
CA LYS A 409 -20.75 15.80 14.39
C LYS A 409 -19.47 15.44 13.66
N ALA A 410 -19.29 14.15 13.32
CA ALA A 410 -18.14 13.70 12.54
C ALA A 410 -18.14 14.33 11.14
N ARG A 411 -19.29 14.35 10.44
CA ARG A 411 -19.46 14.98 9.12
C ARG A 411 -19.06 16.45 9.13
N GLU A 412 -19.51 17.22 10.13
CA GLU A 412 -19.15 18.63 10.27
C GLU A 412 -17.64 18.84 10.44
N ARG A 413 -16.98 17.95 11.19
CA ARG A 413 -15.55 18.05 11.47
C ARG A 413 -14.65 17.62 10.30
N VAL A 414 -14.94 16.47 9.68
CA VAL A 414 -14.03 15.87 8.68
C VAL A 414 -14.46 16.11 7.23
N GLY A 415 -15.65 16.67 7.02
CA GLY A 415 -16.26 16.91 5.72
C GLY A 415 -17.17 15.76 5.24
N GLU A 416 -17.74 15.92 4.05
CA GLU A 416 -18.65 14.94 3.43
C GLU A 416 -17.88 13.72 2.88
N LEU A 417 -17.42 12.84 3.77
CA LEU A 417 -16.89 11.55 3.37
C LEU A 417 -18.02 10.61 2.93
N SER A 418 -17.80 9.85 1.86
CA SER A 418 -18.82 9.01 1.22
C SER A 418 -19.46 7.99 2.17
N LYS A 419 -18.70 7.39 3.09
CA LYS A 419 -19.23 6.39 4.03
C LYS A 419 -20.04 7.02 5.16
N ILE A 420 -19.69 8.24 5.59
CA ILE A 420 -20.47 8.99 6.59
C ILE A 420 -21.86 9.31 6.02
N GLN A 421 -21.90 9.79 4.77
CA GLN A 421 -23.16 10.08 4.09
C GLN A 421 -24.02 8.81 3.89
N GLY A 422 -23.38 7.70 3.50
CA GLY A 422 -24.05 6.40 3.37
C GLY A 422 -24.67 5.93 4.69
N ALA A 423 -23.90 5.95 5.77
CA ALA A 423 -24.36 5.52 7.09
C ALA A 423 -25.54 6.37 7.61
N ILE A 424 -25.46 7.70 7.49
CA ILE A 424 -26.57 8.60 7.87
C ILE A 424 -27.83 8.27 7.08
N LYS A 425 -27.69 8.11 5.75
CA LYS A 425 -28.82 7.80 4.87
C LYS A 425 -29.48 6.47 5.23
N ASP A 426 -28.71 5.44 5.57
CA ASP A 426 -29.25 4.13 5.89
C ASP A 426 -29.92 4.09 7.28
N LEU A 427 -29.37 4.83 8.25
CA LEU A 427 -30.00 5.00 9.57
C LEU A 427 -31.31 5.80 9.47
N MET A 428 -31.35 6.86 8.65
CA MET A 428 -32.58 7.64 8.44
C MET A 428 -33.71 6.88 7.77
N LYS A 429 -33.42 5.82 7.00
CA LYS A 429 -34.46 4.92 6.43
C LYS A 429 -35.06 3.96 7.44
N SER A 430 -34.37 3.75 8.57
CA SER A 430 -34.72 2.78 9.59
C SER A 430 -35.51 3.41 10.76
N LEU A 431 -35.65 4.74 10.73
CA LEU A 431 -36.55 5.56 11.56
C LEU A 431 -37.91 5.71 10.88
#